data_AF-A0A1F2RJU7-F1
#
_entry.id   AF-A0A1F2RJU7-F1
#
_cell.length_a   1.000
_cell.length_b   1.000
_cell.length_c   1.000
_cell.angle_alpha   90.00
_cell.angle_beta   90.00
_cell.angle_gamma   90.00
#
_symmetry.space_group_name_H-M   'P 1'
#
loop_
_entity.id
_entity.type
_entity.pdbx_description
1 polymer ?
#
loop_
_entity_poly.entity_id
_entity_poly.type
_entity_poly.pdbx_seq_one_letter_code
_entity_poly.pdbx_strand_id
1 'polypeptide(L)'
;MAALLTGVFSLTQLIVSKENRVSEFRQEWLNNLREEVSKLQGTIETLLGLVEHKLRDKPGGLSDDEISALRAEHPEKYCDLNEMRYRVLLRFTKDEDEHEAIRSKLDKLINAFYGPCDNLDDIRKLQRELVEETQLIVKNTWEKVKRGEKIFRFLRMSLITGIVVFFVSLVTLVPIAYSKWVRAADDYRTSAQPTAEGDRTAAARAVTAADIALAEAAASKNVDRMLSFYDNDAAFINTTSGVITGKEGLPGLWSDFFATPGYALTRHATRVGLSRTG
;
A
#
# COMPACT_ATOMS: atom_id res chain seq x y z
N MET A 1 3.23 -7.48 10.03
CA MET A 1 3.22 -6.44 8.97
C MET A 1 3.39 -7.04 7.57
N ALA A 2 4.40 -7.88 7.33
CA ALA A 2 4.61 -8.52 6.03
C ALA A 2 3.36 -9.24 5.49
N ALA A 3 2.67 -10.05 6.29
CA ALA A 3 1.45 -10.75 5.88
C ALA A 3 0.30 -9.80 5.43
N LEU A 4 0.13 -8.65 6.11
CA LEU A 4 -0.88 -7.66 5.75
C LEU A 4 -0.55 -6.98 4.41
N LEU A 5 0.72 -6.61 4.21
CA LEU A 5 1.20 -6.05 2.95
C LEU A 5 1.00 -7.05 1.81
N THR A 6 1.40 -8.31 2.00
CA THR A 6 1.19 -9.39 1.02
C THR A 6 -0.29 -9.57 0.69
N GLY A 7 -1.18 -9.50 1.68
CA GLY A 7 -2.63 -9.58 1.47
C GLY A 7 -3.16 -8.46 0.58
N VAL A 8 -2.75 -7.21 0.83
CA VAL A 8 -3.15 -6.04 0.02
C VAL A 8 -2.61 -6.14 -1.41
N PHE A 9 -1.36 -6.56 -1.58
CA PHE A 9 -0.78 -6.78 -2.90
C PHE A 9 -1.50 -7.89 -3.68
N SER A 10 -1.79 -9.01 -3.02
CA SER A 10 -2.53 -10.13 -3.63
C SER A 10 -3.93 -9.70 -4.07
N LEU A 11 -4.66 -8.96 -3.23
CA LEU A 11 -5.98 -8.44 -3.57
C LEU A 11 -5.93 -7.47 -4.77
N THR A 12 -4.93 -6.58 -4.79
CA THR A 12 -4.75 -5.63 -5.90
C THR A 12 -4.49 -6.36 -7.22
N GLN A 13 -3.61 -7.38 -7.20
CA GLN A 13 -3.34 -8.21 -8.37
C GLN A 13 -4.59 -8.96 -8.84
N LEU A 14 -5.40 -9.49 -7.91
CA LEU A 14 -6.65 -10.15 -8.26
C LEU A 14 -7.65 -9.20 -8.93
N ILE A 15 -7.78 -7.97 -8.41
CA ILE A 15 -8.67 -6.95 -8.98
C ILE A 15 -8.22 -6.58 -10.40
N VAL A 16 -6.93 -6.32 -10.59
CA VAL A 16 -6.37 -5.96 -11.91
C VAL A 16 -6.54 -7.12 -12.90
N SER A 17 -6.27 -8.35 -12.47
CA SER A 17 -6.46 -9.55 -13.30
C SER A 17 -7.92 -9.69 -13.74
N LYS A 18 -8.87 -9.51 -12.82
CA LYS A 18 -10.30 -9.57 -13.13
C LYS A 18 -10.72 -8.45 -14.07
N GLU A 19 -10.25 -7.22 -13.87
CA GLU A 19 -10.55 -6.07 -14.74
C GLU A 19 -10.02 -6.29 -16.16
N ASN A 20 -8.78 -6.76 -16.29
CA ASN A 20 -8.18 -7.11 -17.58
C ASN A 20 -9.00 -8.18 -18.29
N ARG A 21 -9.41 -9.24 -17.56
CA ARG A 21 -10.22 -10.31 -18.14
C ARG A 21 -11.59 -9.86 -18.62
N VAL A 22 -12.25 -8.98 -17.87
CA VAL A 22 -13.53 -8.38 -18.28
C VAL A 22 -13.35 -7.49 -19.52
N SER A 23 -12.26 -6.72 -19.58
CA SER A 23 -11.91 -5.93 -20.75
C SER A 23 -11.68 -6.80 -21.99
N GLU A 24 -10.93 -7.90 -21.86
CA GLU A 24 -10.74 -8.90 -22.93
C GLU A 24 -12.07 -9.44 -23.45
N PHE A 25 -12.97 -9.90 -22.57
CA PHE A 25 -14.28 -10.42 -22.99
C PHE A 25 -15.13 -9.38 -23.71
N ARG A 26 -15.07 -8.10 -23.31
CA ARG A 26 -15.78 -7.02 -24.00
C ARG A 26 -15.17 -6.73 -25.37
N GLN A 27 -13.85 -6.76 -25.50
CA GLN A 27 -13.17 -6.62 -26.79
C GLN A 27 -13.49 -7.77 -27.73
N GLU A 28 -13.52 -9.00 -27.21
CA GLU A 28 -13.92 -10.19 -27.95
C GLU A 28 -15.38 -10.09 -28.42
N TRP A 29 -16.30 -9.70 -27.54
CA TRP A 29 -17.70 -9.44 -27.90
C TRP A 29 -17.82 -8.39 -29.02
N LEU A 30 -17.06 -7.28 -28.92
CA LEU A 30 -17.03 -6.19 -29.90
C LEU A 30 -16.49 -6.65 -31.26
N ASN A 31 -15.40 -7.42 -31.26
CA ASN A 31 -14.79 -7.95 -32.48
C ASN A 31 -15.73 -8.93 -33.18
N ASN A 32 -16.35 -9.83 -32.42
CA ASN A 32 -17.35 -10.73 -32.93
C ASN A 32 -18.55 -9.98 -33.52
N LEU A 33 -19.06 -8.93 -32.85
CA LEU A 33 -20.15 -8.11 -33.40
C LEU A 33 -19.76 -7.48 -34.74
N ARG A 34 -18.54 -6.93 -34.86
CA ARG A 34 -18.06 -6.36 -36.13
C ARG A 34 -17.97 -7.42 -37.23
N GLU A 35 -17.52 -8.63 -36.89
CA GLU A 35 -17.44 -9.73 -37.83
C GLU A 35 -18.82 -10.16 -38.34
N GLU A 36 -19.80 -10.35 -37.45
CA GLU A 36 -21.17 -10.73 -37.84
C GLU A 36 -21.84 -9.64 -38.69
N VAL A 37 -21.68 -8.37 -38.32
CA VAL A 37 -22.24 -7.25 -39.10
C VAL A 37 -21.55 -7.14 -40.46
N SER A 38 -20.23 -7.35 -40.54
CA SER A 38 -19.52 -7.36 -41.83
C SER A 38 -20.00 -8.49 -42.75
N LYS A 39 -20.21 -9.70 -42.19
CA LYS A 39 -20.75 -10.84 -42.94
C LYS A 39 -22.18 -10.57 -43.42
N LEU A 40 -23.02 -10.04 -42.54
CA LEU A 40 -24.38 -9.62 -42.87
C LEU A 40 -24.39 -8.62 -44.03
N GLN A 41 -23.57 -7.57 -43.95
CA GLN A 41 -23.47 -6.56 -45.02
C GLN A 41 -22.99 -7.17 -46.33
N GLY A 42 -22.02 -8.09 -46.31
CA GLY A 42 -21.57 -8.79 -47.51
C GLY A 42 -22.65 -9.67 -48.16
N THR A 43 -23.44 -10.38 -47.36
CA THR A 43 -24.58 -11.16 -47.85
C THR A 43 -25.64 -10.27 -48.47
N ILE A 44 -25.93 -9.13 -47.86
CA ILE A 44 -26.89 -8.14 -48.38
C ILE A 44 -26.39 -7.55 -49.70
N GLU A 45 -25.12 -7.17 -49.80
CA GLU A 45 -24.54 -6.64 -51.03
C GLU A 45 -24.57 -7.68 -52.16
N THR A 46 -24.32 -8.95 -51.84
CA THR A 46 -24.45 -10.05 -52.80
C THR A 46 -25.88 -10.18 -53.31
N LEU A 47 -26.88 -10.13 -52.42
CA LEU A 47 -28.29 -10.20 -52.80
C LEU A 47 -28.71 -8.97 -53.62
N LEU A 48 -28.26 -7.76 -53.25
CA LEU A 48 -28.49 -6.55 -54.02
C LEU A 48 -27.92 -6.67 -55.43
N GLY A 49 -26.70 -7.19 -55.59
CA GLY A 49 -26.09 -7.40 -56.91
C GLY A 49 -26.88 -8.39 -57.78
N LEU A 50 -27.46 -9.44 -57.20
CA LEU A 50 -28.32 -10.38 -57.91
C LEU A 50 -29.64 -9.72 -58.36
N VAL A 51 -30.24 -8.91 -57.48
CA VAL A 51 -31.45 -8.14 -57.79
C VAL A 51 -31.17 -7.10 -58.88
N GLU A 52 -30.07 -6.35 -58.76
CA GLU A 52 -29.64 -5.34 -59.73
C GLU A 52 -29.35 -5.96 -61.10
N HIS A 53 -28.75 -7.16 -61.15
CA HIS A 53 -28.56 -7.89 -62.40
C HIS A 53 -29.90 -8.21 -63.07
N LYS A 54 -30.90 -8.71 -62.33
CA LYS A 54 -32.23 -8.98 -62.91
C LYS A 54 -32.99 -7.72 -63.29
N LEU A 55 -32.83 -6.63 -62.55
CA LEU A 55 -33.44 -5.32 -62.85
C LEU A 55 -32.82 -4.66 -64.09
N ARG A 56 -31.56 -4.95 -64.42
CA ARG A 56 -30.94 -4.47 -65.66
C ARG A 56 -31.70 -4.95 -66.90
N ASP A 57 -32.25 -6.16 -66.85
CA ASP A 57 -33.02 -6.75 -67.93
C ASP A 57 -34.49 -6.28 -67.93
N LYS A 58 -34.97 -5.68 -66.82
CA LYS A 58 -36.32 -5.11 -66.65
C LYS A 58 -36.32 -3.86 -65.75
N PRO A 59 -36.23 -2.64 -66.29
CA PRO A 59 -36.18 -1.40 -65.51
C PRO A 59 -37.52 -0.96 -64.88
N GLY A 60 -38.40 -1.91 -64.50
CA GLY A 60 -39.73 -1.64 -63.94
C GLY A 60 -39.98 -2.24 -62.55
N GLY A 61 -38.93 -2.73 -61.88
CA GLY A 61 -39.08 -3.53 -60.66
C GLY A 61 -39.23 -5.03 -60.96
N LEU A 62 -39.07 -5.84 -59.92
CA LEU A 62 -39.34 -7.29 -60.00
C LEU A 62 -40.75 -7.56 -59.52
N SER A 63 -41.48 -8.42 -60.23
CA SER A 63 -42.74 -8.97 -59.74
C SER A 63 -42.50 -9.85 -58.50
N ASP A 64 -43.50 -9.97 -57.62
CA ASP A 64 -43.47 -10.87 -56.46
C ASP A 64 -43.11 -12.33 -56.84
N ASP A 65 -43.55 -12.78 -58.02
CA ASP A 65 -43.22 -14.10 -58.57
C ASP A 65 -41.73 -14.21 -58.93
N GLU A 66 -41.13 -13.13 -59.44
CA GLU A 66 -39.70 -13.09 -59.82
C GLU A 66 -38.80 -12.99 -58.58
N ILE A 67 -39.23 -12.25 -57.56
CA ILE A 67 -38.56 -12.22 -56.25
C ILE A 67 -38.64 -13.61 -55.61
N SER A 68 -39.78 -14.29 -55.70
CA SER A 68 -39.95 -15.65 -55.20
C SER A 68 -39.09 -16.67 -55.96
N ALA A 69 -38.98 -16.54 -57.29
CA ALA A 69 -38.09 -17.35 -58.10
C ALA A 69 -36.61 -17.09 -57.73
N LEU A 70 -36.21 -15.84 -57.53
CA LEU A 70 -34.85 -15.49 -57.08
C LEU A 70 -34.52 -16.11 -55.71
N ARG A 71 -35.50 -16.15 -54.80
CA ARG A 71 -35.36 -16.86 -53.51
C ARG A 71 -35.16 -18.36 -53.69
N ALA A 72 -35.90 -18.97 -54.61
CA ALA A 72 -35.79 -20.39 -54.90
C ALA A 72 -34.48 -20.76 -55.63
N GLU A 73 -33.91 -19.84 -56.42
CA GLU A 73 -32.62 -19.99 -57.09
C GLU A 73 -31.43 -19.90 -56.13
N HIS A 74 -31.56 -19.13 -55.03
CA HIS A 74 -30.47 -18.87 -54.07
C HIS A 74 -30.87 -19.11 -52.61
N PRO A 75 -31.42 -20.29 -52.25
CA PRO A 75 -31.93 -20.55 -50.91
C PRO A 75 -30.85 -20.41 -49.82
N GLU A 76 -29.60 -20.73 -50.14
CA GLU A 76 -28.45 -20.62 -49.25
C GLU A 76 -28.21 -19.16 -48.82
N LYS A 77 -28.33 -18.19 -49.74
CA LYS A 77 -28.08 -16.77 -49.44
C LYS A 77 -29.13 -16.20 -48.49
N TYR A 78 -30.39 -16.60 -48.64
CA TYR A 78 -31.47 -16.18 -47.73
C TYR A 78 -31.40 -16.91 -46.38
N CYS A 79 -30.93 -18.16 -46.37
CA CYS A 79 -30.63 -18.87 -45.13
C CYS A 79 -29.52 -18.16 -44.35
N ASP A 80 -28.40 -17.87 -45.02
CA ASP A 80 -27.25 -17.14 -44.45
C ASP A 80 -27.68 -15.76 -43.93
N LEU A 81 -28.50 -15.03 -44.69
CA LEU A 81 -29.02 -13.72 -44.29
C LEU A 81 -29.80 -13.80 -42.96
N ASN A 82 -30.70 -14.78 -42.83
CA ASN A 82 -31.46 -14.99 -41.60
C ASN A 82 -30.57 -15.45 -40.45
N GLU A 83 -29.63 -16.35 -40.71
CA GLU A 83 -28.68 -16.82 -39.71
C GLU A 83 -27.90 -15.63 -39.14
N MET A 84 -27.33 -14.79 -40.01
CA MET A 84 -26.59 -13.60 -39.59
C MET A 84 -27.47 -12.61 -38.83
N ARG A 85 -28.72 -12.40 -39.27
CA ARG A 85 -29.70 -11.58 -38.53
C ARG A 85 -29.87 -12.09 -37.10
N TYR A 86 -30.14 -13.37 -36.91
CA TYR A 86 -30.36 -13.92 -35.57
C TYR A 86 -29.08 -13.93 -34.73
N ARG A 87 -27.91 -14.18 -35.32
CA ARG A 87 -26.61 -14.05 -34.63
C ARG A 87 -26.39 -12.64 -34.09
N VAL A 88 -26.70 -11.62 -34.89
CA VAL A 88 -26.61 -10.22 -34.46
C VAL A 88 -27.63 -9.93 -33.36
N LEU A 89 -28.90 -10.34 -33.53
CA LEU A 89 -29.96 -10.12 -32.53
C LEU A 89 -29.68 -10.80 -31.18
N LEU A 90 -29.16 -12.02 -31.20
CA LEU A 90 -28.87 -12.79 -29.98
C LEU A 90 -27.71 -12.19 -29.16
N ARG A 91 -26.91 -11.29 -29.74
CA ARG A 91 -25.86 -10.56 -29.02
C ARG A 91 -26.41 -9.38 -28.22
N PHE A 92 -27.62 -8.93 -28.52
CA PHE A 92 -28.26 -7.81 -27.85
C PHE A 92 -29.27 -8.32 -26.82
N THR A 93 -29.24 -7.75 -25.61
CA THR A 93 -30.22 -8.04 -24.57
C THR A 93 -31.55 -7.38 -24.91
N LYS A 94 -32.66 -8.06 -24.63
CA LYS A 94 -34.02 -7.67 -25.05
C LYS A 94 -34.51 -6.34 -24.45
N ASP A 95 -34.04 -5.97 -23.27
CA ASP A 95 -34.59 -4.89 -22.44
C ASP A 95 -33.69 -3.65 -22.37
N GLU A 96 -32.77 -3.46 -23.33
CA GLU A 96 -31.93 -2.27 -23.41
C GLU A 96 -32.40 -1.34 -24.52
N ASP A 97 -32.90 -0.15 -24.16
CA ASP A 97 -33.29 0.92 -25.09
C ASP A 97 -32.15 1.28 -26.06
N GLU A 98 -30.88 1.08 -25.63
CA GLU A 98 -29.67 1.28 -26.45
C GLU A 98 -29.67 0.42 -27.74
N HIS A 99 -30.45 -0.66 -27.82
CA HIS A 99 -30.46 -1.61 -28.93
C HIS A 99 -31.77 -1.66 -29.74
N GLU A 100 -32.77 -0.85 -29.41
CA GLU A 100 -34.04 -0.84 -30.14
C GLU A 100 -33.86 -0.32 -31.59
N ALA A 101 -33.03 0.71 -31.76
CA ALA A 101 -32.75 1.32 -33.06
C ALA A 101 -32.13 0.31 -34.03
N ILE A 102 -31.07 -0.38 -33.63
CA ILE A 102 -30.39 -1.38 -34.48
C ILE A 102 -31.33 -2.54 -34.83
N ARG A 103 -32.16 -2.99 -33.88
CA ARG A 103 -33.15 -4.05 -34.10
C ARG A 103 -34.20 -3.64 -35.12
N SER A 104 -34.76 -2.43 -34.98
CA SER A 104 -35.73 -1.89 -35.92
C SER A 104 -35.16 -1.76 -37.33
N LYS A 105 -33.92 -1.26 -37.47
CA LYS A 105 -33.24 -1.12 -38.77
C LYS A 105 -32.95 -2.48 -39.39
N LEU A 106 -32.47 -3.43 -38.60
CA LEU A 106 -32.19 -4.79 -39.05
C LEU A 106 -33.47 -5.48 -39.54
N ASP A 107 -34.58 -5.37 -38.80
CA ASP A 107 -35.85 -5.97 -39.23
C ASP A 107 -36.38 -5.34 -40.52
N LYS A 108 -36.30 -4.01 -40.66
CA LYS A 108 -36.68 -3.30 -41.91
C LYS A 108 -35.82 -3.75 -43.09
N LEU A 109 -34.51 -3.85 -42.89
CA LEU A 109 -33.56 -4.25 -43.92
C LEU A 109 -33.82 -5.67 -44.39
N ILE A 110 -34.06 -6.61 -43.46
CA ILE A 110 -34.35 -8.00 -43.79
C ILE A 110 -35.71 -8.11 -44.50
N ASN A 111 -36.74 -7.43 -43.99
CA ASN A 111 -38.08 -7.45 -44.60
C ASN A 111 -38.09 -6.86 -46.01
N ALA A 112 -37.17 -5.96 -46.36
CA ALA A 112 -37.04 -5.45 -47.72
C ALA A 112 -36.71 -6.56 -48.73
N PHE A 113 -36.00 -7.62 -48.32
CA PHE A 113 -35.72 -8.79 -49.17
C PHE A 113 -36.87 -9.83 -49.19
N TYR A 114 -37.89 -9.63 -48.35
CA TYR A 114 -39.08 -10.47 -48.32
C TYR A 114 -40.31 -9.84 -49.00
N GLY A 115 -40.33 -8.51 -49.15
CA GLY A 115 -41.37 -7.75 -49.84
C GLY A 115 -40.94 -7.19 -51.21
N PRO A 116 -41.75 -6.29 -51.81
CA PRO A 116 -41.46 -5.68 -53.10
C PRO A 116 -40.15 -4.90 -53.07
N CYS A 117 -39.20 -5.29 -53.94
CA CYS A 117 -37.89 -4.66 -54.06
C CYS A 117 -37.93 -3.55 -55.12
N ASP A 118 -38.64 -2.46 -54.80
CA ASP A 118 -38.94 -1.41 -55.77
C ASP A 118 -37.82 -0.36 -55.84
N ASN A 119 -37.10 -0.17 -54.72
CA ASN A 119 -36.08 0.86 -54.58
C ASN A 119 -34.82 0.34 -53.89
N LEU A 120 -33.79 0.03 -54.68
CA LEU A 120 -32.48 -0.40 -54.17
C LEU A 120 -31.78 0.70 -53.35
N ASP A 121 -32.07 1.98 -53.62
CA ASP A 121 -31.44 3.08 -52.89
C ASP A 121 -31.94 3.15 -51.44
N ASP A 122 -33.19 2.76 -51.19
CA ASP A 122 -33.73 2.65 -49.83
C ASP A 122 -33.06 1.52 -49.04
N ILE A 123 -32.78 0.38 -49.69
CA ILE A 123 -32.04 -0.72 -49.08
C ILE A 123 -30.60 -0.31 -48.76
N ARG A 124 -29.93 0.35 -49.71
CA ARG A 124 -28.57 0.91 -49.49
C ARG A 124 -28.54 1.97 -48.39
N LYS A 125 -29.61 2.77 -48.26
CA LYS A 125 -29.77 3.72 -47.15
C LYS A 125 -29.92 2.98 -45.81
N LEU A 126 -30.76 1.96 -45.73
CA LEU A 126 -30.91 1.14 -44.53
C LEU A 126 -29.60 0.42 -44.14
N GLN A 127 -28.81 -0.05 -45.12
CA GLN A 127 -27.47 -0.60 -44.86
C GLN A 127 -26.55 0.42 -44.19
N ARG A 128 -26.48 1.66 -44.72
CA ARG A 128 -25.66 2.73 -44.14
C ARG A 128 -26.10 3.08 -42.72
N GLU A 129 -27.41 3.25 -42.51
CA GLU A 129 -27.96 3.51 -41.19
C GLU A 129 -27.65 2.37 -40.20
N LEU A 130 -27.72 1.11 -40.64
CA LEU A 130 -27.35 -0.04 -39.80
C LEU A 130 -25.86 -0.01 -39.41
N VAL A 131 -24.98 0.39 -40.32
CA VAL A 131 -23.55 0.55 -40.05
C VAL A 131 -23.31 1.68 -39.04
N GLU A 132 -23.98 2.82 -39.19
CA GLU A 132 -23.87 3.96 -38.28
C GLU A 132 -24.31 3.60 -36.85
N GLU A 133 -25.46 2.93 -36.69
CA GLU A 133 -25.93 2.45 -35.39
C GLU A 133 -24.97 1.42 -34.77
N THR A 134 -24.43 0.51 -35.59
CA THR A 134 -23.42 -0.45 -35.13
C THR A 134 -22.15 0.27 -34.65
N GLN A 135 -21.68 1.28 -35.38
CA GLN A 135 -20.51 2.08 -35.00
C GLN A 135 -20.74 2.84 -33.69
N LEU A 136 -21.96 3.34 -33.45
CA LEU A 136 -22.32 4.01 -32.20
C LEU A 136 -22.25 3.05 -31.01
N ILE A 137 -22.85 1.85 -31.13
CA ILE A 137 -22.77 0.81 -30.10
C ILE A 137 -21.31 0.43 -29.83
N VAL A 138 -20.54 0.24 -30.91
CA VAL A 138 -19.12 -0.08 -30.83
C VAL A 138 -18.33 1.01 -30.11
N LYS A 139 -18.59 2.28 -30.42
CA LYS A 139 -17.93 3.43 -29.78
C LYS A 139 -18.28 3.50 -28.30
N ASN A 140 -19.55 3.42 -27.95
CA ASN A 140 -20.03 3.48 -26.57
C ASN A 140 -19.42 2.35 -25.73
N THR A 141 -19.39 1.14 -26.27
CA THR A 141 -18.79 -0.03 -25.61
C THR A 141 -17.28 0.13 -25.49
N TRP A 142 -16.60 0.60 -26.52
CA TRP A 142 -15.16 0.86 -26.50
C TRP A 142 -14.77 1.91 -25.45
N GLU A 143 -15.58 2.96 -25.28
CA GLU A 143 -15.38 3.91 -24.19
C GLU A 143 -15.63 3.30 -22.81
N LYS A 144 -16.63 2.41 -22.67
CA LYS A 144 -16.85 1.64 -21.43
C LYS A 144 -15.62 0.76 -21.12
N VAL A 145 -15.01 0.13 -22.13
CA VAL A 145 -13.77 -0.68 -22.02
C VAL A 145 -12.58 0.19 -21.58
N LYS A 146 -12.31 1.30 -22.26
CA LYS A 146 -11.18 2.19 -21.90
C LYS A 146 -11.29 2.77 -20.50
N ARG A 147 -12.50 3.13 -20.08
CA ARG A 147 -12.76 3.72 -18.76
C ARG A 147 -12.64 2.69 -17.64
N GLY A 148 -12.71 1.39 -17.93
CA GLY A 148 -12.83 0.34 -16.93
C GLY A 148 -14.18 0.38 -16.20
N GLU A 149 -14.51 -0.70 -15.47
CA GLU A 149 -15.78 -0.73 -14.74
C GLU A 149 -15.75 0.25 -13.57
N LYS A 150 -16.86 0.98 -13.35
CA LYS A 150 -16.98 1.95 -12.26
C LYS A 150 -16.65 1.33 -10.91
N ILE A 151 -17.05 0.08 -10.68
CA ILE A 151 -16.83 -0.63 -9.43
C ILE A 151 -15.34 -0.94 -9.19
N PHE A 152 -14.59 -1.35 -10.21
CA PHE A 152 -13.15 -1.62 -10.08
C PHE A 152 -12.34 -0.35 -9.87
N ARG A 153 -12.70 0.74 -10.55
CA ARG A 153 -12.11 2.06 -10.29
C ARG A 153 -12.34 2.52 -8.85
N PHE A 154 -13.56 2.36 -8.35
CA PHE A 154 -13.88 2.70 -6.96
C PHE A 154 -13.08 1.83 -5.97
N LEU A 155 -13.05 0.52 -6.17
CA LEU A 155 -12.30 -0.42 -5.32
C LEU A 155 -10.80 -0.12 -5.30
N ARG A 156 -10.23 0.21 -6.46
CA ARG A 156 -8.82 0.58 -6.58
C ARG A 156 -8.52 1.87 -5.82
N MET A 157 -9.36 2.90 -5.99
CA MET A 157 -9.19 4.17 -5.31
C MET A 157 -9.40 4.04 -3.79
N SER A 158 -10.34 3.22 -3.33
CA SER A 158 -10.56 2.99 -1.91
C SER A 158 -9.38 2.26 -1.26
N LEU A 159 -8.79 1.27 -1.94
CA LEU A 159 -7.57 0.59 -1.48
C LEU A 159 -6.39 1.56 -1.38
N ILE A 160 -6.13 2.36 -2.43
CA ILE A 160 -5.05 3.37 -2.42
C ILE A 160 -5.26 4.36 -1.27
N THR A 161 -6.48 4.86 -1.11
CA THR A 161 -6.82 5.81 -0.04
C THR A 161 -6.61 5.20 1.34
N GLY A 162 -7.05 3.96 1.54
CA GLY A 162 -6.86 3.23 2.79
C GLY A 162 -5.38 3.03 3.13
N ILE A 163 -4.55 2.68 2.14
CA ILE A 163 -3.10 2.56 2.30
C ILE A 163 -2.49 3.91 2.71
N VAL A 164 -2.84 5.00 2.03
CA VAL A 164 -2.33 6.34 2.35
C VAL A 164 -2.72 6.75 3.77
N VAL A 165 -3.99 6.58 4.14
CA VAL A 165 -4.47 6.89 5.51
C VAL A 165 -3.75 6.05 6.56
N PHE A 166 -3.49 4.77 6.28
CA PHE A 166 -2.73 3.90 7.17
C PHE A 166 -1.27 4.38 7.37
N PHE A 167 -0.59 4.78 6.30
CA PHE A 167 0.78 5.30 6.43
C PHE A 167 0.81 6.67 7.12
N VAL A 168 -0.14 7.56 6.83
CA VAL A 168 -0.26 8.86 7.50
C VAL A 168 -0.55 8.68 8.99
N SER A 169 -1.43 7.75 9.36
CA SER A 169 -1.72 7.46 10.78
C SER A 169 -0.50 6.87 11.48
N LEU A 170 0.27 6.00 10.80
CA LEU A 170 1.53 5.48 11.34
C LEU A 170 2.53 6.61 11.61
N VAL A 171 2.74 7.52 10.64
CA VAL A 171 3.68 8.63 10.75
C VAL A 171 3.27 9.64 11.82
N THR A 172 1.98 9.80 12.09
CA THR A 172 1.49 10.77 13.08
C THR A 172 1.34 10.16 14.48
N LEU A 173 0.70 8.99 14.61
CA LEU A 173 0.38 8.39 15.90
C LEU A 173 1.58 7.73 16.57
N VAL A 174 2.51 7.12 15.80
CA VAL A 174 3.68 6.45 16.39
C VAL A 174 4.61 7.44 17.09
N PRO A 175 4.97 8.60 16.51
CA PRO A 175 5.76 9.61 17.23
C PRO A 175 5.04 10.19 18.44
N ILE A 176 3.72 10.40 18.37
CA ILE A 176 2.93 10.89 19.51
C ILE A 176 2.98 9.88 20.65
N ALA A 177 2.70 8.60 20.37
CA ALA A 177 2.76 7.53 21.37
C ALA A 177 4.17 7.37 21.94
N TYR A 178 5.20 7.43 21.09
CA TYR A 178 6.60 7.38 21.49
C TYR A 178 6.95 8.55 22.43
N SER A 179 6.58 9.78 22.07
CA SER A 179 6.84 10.97 22.89
C SER A 179 6.16 10.91 24.26
N LYS A 180 4.93 10.37 24.33
CA LYS A 180 4.22 10.15 25.60
C LYS A 180 4.90 9.09 26.46
N TRP A 181 5.36 8.01 25.85
CA TRP A 181 6.08 6.95 26.55
C TRP A 181 7.40 7.45 27.12
N VAL A 182 8.17 8.22 26.35
CA VAL A 182 9.43 8.84 26.82
C VAL A 182 9.18 9.76 28.02
N ARG A 183 8.18 10.65 27.95
CA ARG A 183 7.83 11.53 29.08
C ARG A 183 7.44 10.73 30.33
N ALA A 184 6.61 9.71 30.19
CA ALA A 184 6.22 8.86 31.32
C ALA A 184 7.42 8.13 31.94
N ALA A 185 8.40 7.73 31.13
CA ALA A 185 9.63 7.11 31.61
C ALA A 185 10.52 8.11 32.39
N ASP A 186 10.60 9.36 31.94
CA ASP A 186 11.34 10.43 32.63
C ASP A 186 10.66 10.82 33.96
N ASP A 187 9.33 10.91 33.99
CA ASP A 187 8.56 11.17 35.20
C ASP A 187 8.78 10.06 36.25
N TYR A 188 8.79 8.80 35.82
CA TYR A 188 9.09 7.67 36.70
C TYR A 188 10.50 7.77 37.29
N ARG A 189 11.53 8.08 36.48
CA ARG A 189 12.90 8.32 36.96
C ARG A 189 12.97 9.43 38.00
N THR A 190 12.27 10.53 37.76
CA THR A 190 12.30 11.71 38.63
C THR A 190 11.58 11.44 39.96
N SER A 191 10.45 10.71 39.94
CA SER A 191 9.70 10.32 41.13
C SER A 191 10.38 9.22 41.97
N ALA A 192 11.22 8.38 41.34
CA ALA A 192 11.97 7.31 42.00
C ALA A 192 13.25 7.79 42.69
N GLN A 193 13.48 9.11 42.77
CA GLN A 193 14.60 9.73 43.45
C GLN A 193 14.14 10.37 44.77
N PRO A 194 13.91 9.60 45.86
CA PRO A 194 13.53 10.19 47.15
C PRO A 194 14.77 10.64 47.92
N THR A 195 14.76 11.89 48.42
CA THR A 195 15.39 12.38 49.68
C THR A 195 16.86 12.05 50.01
N ALA A 196 17.65 11.45 49.12
CA ALA A 196 19.03 11.04 49.39
C ALA A 196 20.07 12.16 49.17
N GLU A 197 19.68 13.28 48.57
CA GLU A 197 20.62 14.33 48.15
C GLU A 197 21.06 15.22 49.34
N GLY A 198 20.19 15.42 50.33
CA GLY A 198 20.53 16.12 51.58
C GLY A 198 21.53 15.33 52.44
N ASP A 199 21.27 14.05 52.65
CA ASP A 199 22.14 13.16 53.43
C ASP A 199 23.50 12.90 52.74
N ARG A 200 23.51 12.75 51.42
CA ARG A 200 24.76 12.57 50.66
C ARG A 200 25.64 13.81 50.71
N THR A 201 25.05 15.01 50.72
CA THR A 201 25.80 16.27 50.83
C THR A 201 26.42 16.42 52.23
N ALA A 202 25.70 16.04 53.28
CA ALA A 202 26.23 16.04 54.65
C ALA A 202 27.35 15.00 54.84
N ALA A 203 27.15 13.77 54.35
CA ALA A 203 28.15 12.71 54.41
C ALA A 203 29.42 13.06 53.61
N ALA A 204 29.29 13.67 52.43
CA ALA A 204 30.43 14.11 51.63
C ALA A 204 31.27 15.17 52.38
N ARG A 205 30.62 16.14 53.02
CA ARG A 205 31.31 17.15 53.86
C ARG A 205 32.04 16.52 55.04
N ALA A 206 31.42 15.53 55.69
CA ALA A 206 32.05 14.83 56.81
C ALA A 206 33.32 14.07 56.39
N VAL A 207 33.29 13.39 55.24
CA VAL A 207 34.48 12.71 54.68
C VAL A 207 35.59 13.70 54.33
N THR A 208 35.26 14.84 53.71
CA THR A 208 36.25 15.87 53.41
C THR A 208 36.85 16.49 54.68
N ALA A 209 36.03 16.75 55.71
CA ALA A 209 36.51 17.26 56.99
C ALA A 209 37.44 16.26 57.69
N ALA A 210 37.11 14.96 57.64
CA ALA A 210 37.95 13.91 58.20
C ALA A 210 39.31 13.78 57.48
N ASP A 211 39.34 13.90 56.15
CA ASP A 211 40.59 13.89 55.36
C ASP A 211 41.51 15.08 55.72
N ILE A 212 40.94 16.28 55.84
CA ILE A 212 41.70 17.48 56.28
C ILE A 212 42.27 17.27 57.69
N ALA A 213 41.45 16.80 58.63
CA ALA A 213 41.87 16.59 60.00
C ALA A 213 42.94 15.49 60.14
N LEU A 214 42.87 14.45 59.30
CA LEU A 214 43.90 13.40 59.19
C LEU A 214 45.21 13.96 58.63
N ALA A 215 45.14 14.82 57.61
CA ALA A 215 46.33 15.47 57.05
C ALA A 215 47.03 16.39 58.07
N GLU A 216 46.26 17.14 58.87
CA GLU A 216 46.81 17.93 59.98
C GLU A 216 47.45 17.05 61.06
N ALA A 217 46.81 15.94 61.42
CA ALA A 217 47.37 14.98 62.38
C ALA A 217 48.72 14.43 61.88
N ALA A 218 48.81 14.10 60.59
CA ALA A 218 50.06 13.65 59.98
C ALA A 218 51.14 14.73 59.95
N ALA A 219 50.78 15.98 59.64
CA ALA A 219 51.71 17.12 59.68
C ALA A 219 52.25 17.39 61.10
N SER A 220 51.41 17.18 62.11
CA SER A 220 51.79 17.35 63.52
C SER A 220 52.64 16.20 64.09
N LYS A 221 52.88 15.14 63.31
CA LYS A 221 53.61 13.93 63.72
C LYS A 221 53.07 13.27 65.00
N ASN A 222 51.77 13.43 65.26
CA ASN A 222 51.12 12.89 66.45
C ASN A 222 50.49 11.53 66.13
N VAL A 223 51.11 10.45 66.61
CA VAL A 223 50.67 9.07 66.34
C VAL A 223 49.31 8.79 66.96
N ASP A 224 49.04 9.22 68.19
CA ASP A 224 47.75 8.98 68.86
C ASP A 224 46.59 9.67 68.12
N ARG A 225 46.81 10.90 67.64
CA ARG A 225 45.84 11.64 66.83
C ARG A 225 45.66 11.01 65.45
N MET A 226 46.70 10.43 64.85
CA MET A 226 46.55 9.67 63.61
C MET A 226 45.67 8.44 63.82
N LEU A 227 45.89 7.71 64.90
CA LEU A 227 45.17 6.49 65.22
C LEU A 227 43.68 6.74 65.52
N SER A 228 43.26 7.95 65.92
CA SER A 228 41.84 8.24 66.15
C SER A 228 40.97 8.19 64.89
N PHE A 229 41.57 8.25 63.70
CA PHE A 229 40.85 8.16 62.42
C PHE A 229 40.75 6.73 61.88
N TYR A 230 41.30 5.74 62.60
CA TYR A 230 41.26 4.33 62.21
C TYR A 230 40.31 3.56 63.13
N ASP A 231 39.42 2.79 62.51
CA ASP A 231 38.63 1.76 63.18
C ASP A 231 39.49 0.56 63.59
N ASN A 232 38.97 -0.28 64.50
CA ASN A 232 39.71 -1.41 65.06
C ASN A 232 40.09 -2.47 64.00
N ASP A 233 39.27 -2.60 62.96
CA ASP A 233 39.43 -3.51 61.83
C ASP A 233 40.06 -2.84 60.59
N ALA A 234 40.59 -1.62 60.73
CA ALA A 234 41.17 -0.90 59.61
C ALA A 234 42.33 -1.68 58.96
N ALA A 235 42.39 -1.66 57.63
CA ALA A 235 43.49 -2.23 56.86
C ALA A 235 44.29 -1.11 56.17
N PHE A 236 45.60 -1.09 56.39
CA PHE A 236 46.52 -0.17 55.72
C PHE A 236 47.36 -0.94 54.71
N ILE A 237 47.29 -0.54 53.44
CA ILE A 237 48.09 -1.14 52.37
C ILE A 237 49.32 -0.27 52.14
N ASN A 238 50.50 -0.79 52.50
CA ASN A 238 51.77 -0.12 52.25
C ASN A 238 52.34 -0.57 50.88
N THR A 239 53.07 0.32 50.21
CA THR A 239 53.78 0.05 48.95
C THR A 239 54.95 -0.94 49.09
N THR A 240 55.49 -1.14 50.30
CA THR A 240 56.71 -1.95 50.52
C THR A 240 56.51 -3.20 51.36
N SER A 241 55.51 -3.24 52.25
CA SER A 241 55.47 -4.20 53.37
C SER A 241 54.19 -5.03 53.46
N GLY A 242 53.34 -4.99 52.42
CA GLY A 242 52.06 -5.71 52.40
C GLY A 242 50.93 -4.97 53.13
N VAL A 243 49.86 -5.71 53.44
CA VAL A 243 48.66 -5.19 54.12
C VAL A 243 48.81 -5.37 55.63
N ILE A 244 48.74 -4.28 56.39
CA ILE A 244 48.64 -4.29 57.85
C ILE A 244 47.15 -4.29 58.18
N THR A 245 46.67 -5.36 58.80
CA THR A 245 45.27 -5.49 59.23
C THR A 245 45.15 -5.24 60.72
N GLY A 246 44.16 -4.45 61.11
CA GLY A 246 43.89 -4.12 62.50
C GLY A 246 44.70 -2.93 63.00
N LYS A 247 44.13 -2.22 63.98
CA LYS A 247 44.70 -0.99 64.53
C LYS A 247 46.02 -1.18 65.28
N GLU A 248 46.29 -2.40 65.78
CA GLU A 248 47.47 -2.72 66.59
C GLU A 248 48.80 -2.56 65.84
N GLY A 249 48.81 -2.76 64.51
CA GLY A 249 50.02 -2.64 63.67
C GLY A 249 50.31 -1.22 63.18
N LEU A 250 49.37 -0.28 63.33
CA LEU A 250 49.48 1.08 62.81
C LEU A 250 50.37 2.04 63.64
N PRO A 251 50.50 1.95 64.98
CA PRO A 251 51.35 2.83 65.76
C PRO A 251 52.82 2.76 65.34
N GLY A 252 53.35 1.55 65.13
CA GLY A 252 54.73 1.33 64.67
C GLY A 252 54.97 1.92 63.29
N LEU A 253 54.05 1.63 62.35
CA LEU A 253 54.09 2.17 61.00
C LEU A 253 54.16 3.70 60.98
N TRP A 254 53.25 4.38 61.69
CA TRP A 254 53.21 5.85 61.71
C TRP A 254 54.43 6.45 62.41
N SER A 255 54.93 5.81 63.47
CA SER A 255 56.16 6.22 64.15
C SER A 255 57.36 6.19 63.21
N ASP A 256 57.50 5.12 62.43
CA ASP A 256 58.57 4.97 61.45
C ASP A 256 58.48 6.03 60.32
N PHE A 257 57.27 6.29 59.82
CA PHE A 257 57.05 7.34 58.81
C PHE A 257 57.44 8.74 59.34
N PHE A 258 57.04 9.08 60.56
CA PHE A 258 57.32 10.40 61.15
C PHE A 258 58.79 10.61 61.53
N ALA A 259 59.50 9.52 61.84
CA ALA A 259 60.94 9.51 62.12
C ALA A 259 61.80 9.66 60.86
N THR A 260 61.23 9.52 59.65
CA THR A 260 61.97 9.66 58.39
C THR A 260 62.52 11.09 58.23
N PRO A 261 63.85 11.27 58.05
CA PRO A 261 64.44 12.60 57.87
C PRO A 261 63.84 13.34 56.66
N GLY A 262 63.42 14.58 56.86
CA GLY A 262 62.79 15.38 55.81
C GLY A 262 61.33 15.03 55.48
N TYR A 263 60.67 14.21 56.30
CA TYR A 263 59.25 13.88 56.11
C TYR A 263 58.37 15.14 56.06
N ALA A 264 57.68 15.32 54.94
CA ALA A 264 56.60 16.27 54.74
C ALA A 264 55.51 15.60 53.91
N LEU A 265 54.25 15.69 54.36
CA LEU A 265 53.10 15.10 53.67
C LEU A 265 52.11 16.21 53.30
N THR A 266 51.84 16.36 52.01
CA THR A 266 50.77 17.21 51.49
C THR A 266 49.71 16.34 50.81
N ARG A 267 48.44 16.51 51.18
CA ARG A 267 47.32 15.77 50.60
C ARG A 267 46.28 16.72 50.02
N HIS A 268 45.67 16.31 48.91
CA HIS A 268 44.53 16.99 48.30
C HIS A 268 43.52 15.95 47.83
N ALA A 269 42.30 15.99 48.38
CA ALA A 269 41.22 15.13 47.93
C ALA A 269 40.82 15.47 46.48
N THR A 270 40.88 14.49 45.57
CA THR A 270 40.55 14.67 44.15
C THR A 270 39.12 14.23 43.81
N ARG A 271 38.56 13.27 44.55
CA ARG A 271 37.18 12.79 44.37
C ARG A 271 36.67 12.14 45.65
N VAL A 272 35.41 12.41 46.00
CA VAL A 272 34.67 11.70 47.05
C VAL A 272 33.55 10.89 46.39
N GLY A 273 33.55 9.57 46.60
CA GLY A 273 32.50 8.67 46.16
C GLY A 273 31.82 8.05 47.37
N LEU A 274 30.51 8.20 47.48
CA LEU A 274 29.72 7.60 48.56
C LEU A 274 28.96 6.40 48.01
N SER A 275 29.18 5.24 48.62
CA SER A 275 28.39 4.04 48.38
C SER A 275 27.80 3.59 49.70
N ARG A 276 26.58 3.05 49.67
CA ARG A 276 25.95 2.42 50.83
C ARG A 276 25.91 0.94 50.54
N THR A 277 26.59 0.14 51.35
CA THR A 277 26.36 -1.30 51.41
C THR A 277 24.98 -1.52 52.03
N GLY A 278 24.08 -2.13 51.26
CA GLY A 278 22.79 -2.62 51.73
C GLY A 278 22.92 -4.04 52.23
#